data_AF-A0A1E7F6U6-F1
#
_entry.id   AF-A0A1E7F6U6-F1
#
_cell.length_a   1.000
_cell.length_b   1.000
_cell.length_c   1.000
_cell.angle_alpha   90.00
_cell.angle_beta   90.00
_cell.angle_gamma   90.00
#
_symmetry.space_group_name_H-M   'P 1'
#
loop_
_entity.id
_entity.type
_entity.pdbx_description
1 polymer ?
#
loop_
_entity_poly.entity_id
_entity_poly.type
_entity_poly.pdbx_seq_one_letter_code
_entity_poly.pdbx_strand_id
1 'polypeptide(L)'
;RVIFATDEFFATADNLLKREAPEYDPNAYCSQGKVMDGWESRRRRQPGHDWCVIRLAYRGTIAGIEVDTAFFTGNYAPGISIQAANIPDYSSDEHDEWMPDVCGQHEWKTLVSSVELNPGYPETRMHHFTAEDHSTPFTHIRINYFPDGGVARIKVYGSVSVDFTRDVFGILKASEPVPVLDLASMALGGRGLACSNKHFGVPRNLLKPGRGLDMGDGWETARHMKRPPIIKTNPETGLVDTDLGDWCILQLGTITAQVEKLEVDTCHFKGNYPESIMVEGGCARNMNAEVHDEKNDEDDVKFEDLNIKWFPLLNRTKLGPDKIISYELDRGDLNQPFADAPYISHIRVNIYPDGGISRVRVH
;
A
#
# COMPACT_ATOMS: atom_id res chain seq x y z
N ARG A 1 6.70 6.84 9.08
CA ARG A 1 6.87 7.29 10.48
C ARG A 1 7.77 8.52 10.46
N VAL A 2 7.45 9.59 11.20
CA VAL A 2 8.38 10.70 11.38
C VAL A 2 9.51 10.25 12.30
N ILE A 3 10.75 10.48 11.88
CA ILE A 3 11.94 10.15 12.68
C ILE A 3 12.60 11.39 13.28
N PHE A 4 12.35 12.56 12.71
CA PHE A 4 12.92 13.83 13.16
C PHE A 4 12.12 15.00 12.59
N ALA A 5 12.01 16.09 13.36
CA ALA A 5 11.57 17.40 12.89
C ALA A 5 12.37 18.50 13.63
N THR A 6 12.72 19.59 12.95
CA THR A 6 13.50 20.68 13.55
C THR A 6 12.74 21.43 14.64
N ASP A 7 11.42 21.55 14.50
CA ASP A 7 10.55 22.28 15.41
C ASP A 7 9.12 21.77 15.30
N GLU A 8 8.50 21.44 16.43
CA GLU A 8 7.11 20.94 16.52
C GLU A 8 6.29 21.73 17.55
N PHE A 9 6.63 23.00 17.76
CA PHE A 9 6.10 23.76 18.90
C PHE A 9 4.58 23.93 18.88
N PHE A 10 3.98 24.22 17.71
CA PHE A 10 2.53 24.44 17.62
C PHE A 10 1.78 23.14 17.32
N ALA A 11 2.33 22.29 16.45
CA ALA A 11 1.74 20.99 16.16
C ALA A 11 2.79 19.99 15.65
N THR A 12 2.63 18.69 15.97
CA THR A 12 3.60 17.63 15.63
C THR A 12 3.57 17.25 14.16
N ALA A 13 4.75 16.94 13.62
CA ALA A 13 4.96 16.38 12.29
C ALA A 13 4.26 15.02 12.08
N ASP A 14 3.97 14.26 13.13
CA ASP A 14 3.21 13.01 13.01
C ASP A 14 1.81 13.22 12.41
N ASN A 15 1.23 14.42 12.59
CA ASN A 15 -0.05 14.78 11.97
C ASN A 15 -0.01 14.73 10.44
N LEU A 16 1.16 14.92 9.82
CA LEU A 16 1.32 14.84 8.36
C LEU A 16 0.91 13.48 7.80
N LEU A 17 1.06 12.43 8.61
CA LEU A 17 0.91 11.02 8.21
C LEU A 17 -0.46 10.43 8.56
N LYS A 18 -1.35 11.22 9.20
CA LYS A 18 -2.71 10.77 9.53
C LYS A 18 -3.48 10.38 8.27
N ARG A 19 -4.33 9.36 8.39
CA ARG A 19 -5.12 8.84 7.26
C ARG A 19 -6.35 9.69 7.00
N GLU A 20 -6.90 10.24 8.08
CA GLU A 20 -8.08 11.07 8.11
C GLU A 20 -7.81 12.42 7.45
N ALA A 21 -8.84 12.99 6.84
CA ALA A 21 -8.79 14.36 6.35
C ALA A 21 -8.45 15.31 7.52
N PRO A 22 -7.71 16.40 7.27
CA PRO A 22 -7.51 17.44 8.27
C PRO A 22 -8.82 17.95 8.85
N GLU A 23 -8.82 18.21 10.15
CA GLU A 23 -9.93 18.85 10.85
C GLU A 23 -9.53 20.20 11.45
N TYR A 24 -10.50 21.09 11.63
CA TYR A 24 -10.29 22.40 12.25
C TYR A 24 -11.46 22.76 13.16
N ASP A 25 -11.18 22.89 14.46
CA ASP A 25 -12.10 23.44 15.44
C ASP A 25 -11.76 24.92 15.68
N PRO A 26 -12.62 25.89 15.33
CA PRO A 26 -12.36 27.33 15.54
C PRO A 26 -12.21 27.72 17.01
N ASN A 27 -12.67 26.90 17.96
CA ASN A 27 -12.62 27.20 19.39
C ASN A 27 -11.50 26.46 20.14
N ALA A 28 -10.83 25.49 19.51
CA ALA A 28 -9.74 24.75 20.14
C ALA A 28 -8.45 25.59 20.26
N TYR A 29 -7.97 25.75 21.49
CA TYR A 29 -6.69 26.37 21.84
C TYR A 29 -6.01 25.58 22.96
N CYS A 30 -4.69 25.49 22.92
CA CYS A 30 -3.84 24.92 23.97
C CYS A 30 -2.86 25.98 24.49
N SER A 31 -1.98 25.61 25.42
CA SER A 31 -0.96 26.53 25.97
C SER A 31 0.01 27.09 24.92
N GLN A 32 0.21 26.39 23.82
CA GLN A 32 1.10 26.77 22.72
C GLN A 32 0.40 27.67 21.71
N GLY A 33 -0.94 27.65 21.62
CA GLY A 33 -1.69 28.48 20.70
C GLY A 33 -2.90 27.77 20.12
N LYS A 34 -3.21 28.07 18.85
CA LYS A 34 -4.28 27.43 18.10
C LYS A 34 -3.96 25.95 17.91
N VAL A 35 -4.91 25.05 18.17
CA VAL A 35 -4.73 23.64 17.84
C VAL A 35 -4.93 23.47 16.33
N MET A 36 -3.91 22.95 15.66
CA MET A 36 -3.90 22.70 14.22
C MET A 36 -3.70 21.21 13.94
N ASP A 37 -4.45 20.67 12.99
CA ASP A 37 -4.31 19.28 12.55
C ASP A 37 -3.31 19.16 11.38
N GLY A 38 -2.05 19.42 11.69
CA GLY A 38 -0.92 19.41 10.77
C GLY A 38 0.41 19.50 11.50
N TRP A 39 1.50 19.62 10.76
CA TRP A 39 2.78 20.06 11.32
C TRP A 39 2.83 21.59 11.29
N GLU A 40 3.19 22.24 12.40
CA GLU A 40 3.42 23.69 12.43
C GLU A 40 4.59 24.04 13.35
N SER A 41 5.58 24.73 12.78
CA SER A 41 6.76 25.20 13.49
C SER A 41 6.62 26.63 14.01
N ARG A 42 7.48 27.02 14.96
CA ARG A 42 7.60 28.43 15.38
C ARG A 42 8.02 29.31 14.21
N ARG A 43 7.49 30.54 14.21
CA ARG A 43 7.98 31.61 13.33
C ARG A 43 9.49 31.78 13.47
N ARG A 44 10.21 31.51 12.38
CA ARG A 44 11.66 31.54 12.35
C ARG A 44 12.13 32.99 12.28
N ARG A 45 13.17 33.29 13.06
CA ARG A 45 13.83 34.61 13.10
C ARG A 45 15.35 34.51 12.92
N GLN A 46 15.81 33.31 12.56
CA GLN A 46 17.21 32.97 12.36
C GLN A 46 17.40 32.40 10.94
N PRO A 47 18.60 32.48 10.36
CA PRO A 47 18.89 31.89 9.06
C PRO A 47 18.51 30.40 8.96
N GLY A 48 18.21 29.95 7.74
CA GLY A 48 17.83 28.57 7.44
C GLY A 48 16.33 28.37 7.35
N HIS A 49 15.92 27.11 7.46
CA HIS A 49 14.56 26.67 7.17
C HIS A 49 14.21 25.45 8.06
N ASP A 50 12.92 25.17 8.25
CA ASP A 50 12.48 24.00 9.01
C ASP A 50 12.37 22.76 8.13
N TRP A 51 12.64 21.59 8.70
CA TRP A 51 12.56 20.33 7.96
C TRP A 51 12.21 19.16 8.87
N CYS A 52 11.64 18.12 8.27
CA CYS A 52 11.38 16.85 8.94
C CYS A 52 11.78 15.69 8.04
N VAL A 53 12.11 14.55 8.66
CA VAL A 53 12.44 13.31 7.96
C VAL A 53 11.42 12.26 8.31
N ILE A 54 10.93 11.59 7.26
CA ILE A 54 9.94 10.53 7.35
C ILE A 54 10.56 9.28 6.77
N ARG A 55 10.57 8.22 7.57
CA ARG A 55 10.83 6.86 7.13
C ARG A 55 9.60 6.30 6.43
N LEU A 56 9.77 5.84 5.19
CA LEU A 56 8.75 5.12 4.44
C LEU A 56 8.48 3.77 5.09
N ALA A 57 7.24 3.28 4.95
CA ALA A 57 6.88 1.96 5.49
C ALA A 57 7.70 0.84 4.83
N TYR A 58 7.97 0.98 3.54
CA TYR A 58 8.78 0.07 2.75
C TYR A 58 9.69 0.86 1.82
N ARG A 59 10.82 0.27 1.44
CA ARG A 59 11.67 0.79 0.37
C ARG A 59 10.87 0.78 -0.94
N GLY A 60 10.96 1.86 -1.71
CA GLY A 60 10.19 1.95 -2.95
C GLY A 60 10.56 3.13 -3.82
N THR A 61 10.19 3.05 -5.09
CA THR A 61 10.23 4.19 -6.00
C THR A 61 9.08 5.13 -5.68
N ILE A 62 9.27 6.43 -5.94
CA ILE A 62 8.28 7.47 -5.65
C ILE A 62 7.84 8.05 -6.99
N ALA A 63 6.55 7.95 -7.30
CA ALA A 63 5.97 8.49 -8.53
C ALA A 63 5.47 9.93 -8.33
N GLY A 64 4.89 10.22 -7.18
CA GLY A 64 4.32 11.53 -6.92
C GLY A 64 4.05 11.79 -5.45
N ILE A 65 3.89 13.06 -5.11
CA ILE A 65 3.71 13.54 -3.75
C ILE A 65 2.55 14.54 -3.73
N GLU A 66 1.65 14.37 -2.77
CA GLU A 66 0.54 15.30 -2.50
C GLU A 66 0.81 16.02 -1.18
N VAL A 67 0.65 17.34 -1.20
CA VAL A 67 0.84 18.22 -0.05
C VAL A 67 -0.44 19.03 0.14
N ASP A 68 -0.97 18.99 1.36
CA ASP A 68 -2.23 19.65 1.72
C ASP A 68 -2.00 20.70 2.80
N THR A 69 -2.22 21.98 2.48
CA THR A 69 -2.07 23.10 3.43
C THR A 69 -3.35 23.42 4.21
N ALA A 70 -4.33 22.52 4.25
CA ALA A 70 -5.60 22.64 4.96
C ALA A 70 -5.61 23.55 6.18
N PHE A 71 -6.48 24.56 6.19
CA PHE A 71 -6.71 25.45 7.34
C PHE A 71 -5.53 26.33 7.75
N PHE A 72 -4.33 26.13 7.20
CA PHE A 72 -3.22 27.06 7.29
C PHE A 72 -3.42 28.20 6.29
N THR A 73 -4.32 29.13 6.58
CA THR A 73 -4.75 30.17 5.62
C THR A 73 -3.86 31.42 5.61
N GLY A 74 -3.04 31.60 6.64
CA GLY A 74 -2.05 32.69 6.71
C GLY A 74 -0.73 32.29 7.37
N ASN A 75 -0.65 31.06 7.88
CA ASN A 75 0.50 30.46 8.56
C ASN A 75 0.96 29.16 7.88
N TYR A 76 0.60 28.96 6.61
CA TYR A 76 1.14 27.85 5.82
C TYR A 76 2.63 28.07 5.53
N ALA A 77 3.35 26.99 5.24
CA ALA A 77 4.72 27.10 4.75
C ALA A 77 4.74 27.79 3.37
N PRO A 78 5.39 28.96 3.20
CA PRO A 78 5.33 29.70 1.93
C PRO A 78 5.92 28.93 0.73
N GLY A 79 6.97 28.16 0.98
CA GLY A 79 7.56 27.27 -0.01
C GLY A 79 7.98 25.93 0.59
N ILE A 80 8.12 24.94 -0.28
CA ILE A 80 8.50 23.57 0.09
C ILE A 80 9.51 23.00 -0.91
N SER A 81 10.39 22.12 -0.44
CA SER A 81 11.07 21.14 -1.30
C SER A 81 11.05 19.77 -0.64
N ILE A 82 11.16 18.73 -1.46
CA ILE A 82 11.12 17.35 -0.98
C ILE A 82 12.30 16.59 -1.59
N GLN A 83 12.98 15.85 -0.73
CA GLN A 83 14.15 15.07 -1.08
C GLN A 83 14.00 13.65 -0.55
N ALA A 84 14.79 12.72 -1.07
CA ALA A 84 14.80 11.34 -0.62
C ALA A 84 16.22 10.77 -0.50
N ALA A 85 16.36 9.78 0.37
CA ALA A 85 17.63 9.12 0.65
C ALA A 85 17.41 7.65 1.05
N ASN A 86 18.48 6.88 0.93
CA ASN A 86 18.58 5.55 1.52
C ASN A 86 19.44 5.66 2.79
N ILE A 87 18.77 5.64 3.94
CA ILE A 87 19.41 5.69 5.26
C ILE A 87 19.40 4.27 5.84
N PRO A 88 20.55 3.73 6.28
CA PRO A 88 20.61 2.43 6.94
C PRO A 88 19.74 2.39 8.21
N ASP A 89 19.22 1.21 8.53
CA ASP A 89 18.53 0.99 9.80
C ASP A 89 19.53 1.01 10.95
N TYR A 90 19.61 2.13 11.65
CA TYR A 90 20.25 2.19 12.96
C TYR A 90 19.33 1.50 13.96
N SER A 91 19.85 0.51 14.68
CA SER A 91 19.10 -0.18 15.74
C SER A 91 18.56 0.83 16.74
N SER A 92 17.29 0.67 17.13
CA SER A 92 16.45 1.56 17.93
C SER A 92 16.97 1.93 19.33
N ASP A 93 18.16 1.48 19.70
CA ASP A 93 18.69 1.58 21.07
C ASP A 93 19.55 2.82 21.29
N GLU A 94 19.92 3.57 20.23
CA GLU A 94 20.66 4.84 20.34
C GLU A 94 19.76 6.02 19.92
N HIS A 95 19.22 6.68 20.95
CA HIS A 95 18.21 7.74 20.90
C HIS A 95 18.69 9.06 20.27
N ASP A 96 17.75 9.75 19.60
CA ASP A 96 17.48 11.20 19.40
C ASP A 96 18.62 12.24 19.32
N GLU A 97 19.71 12.11 20.07
CA GLU A 97 20.79 13.11 20.10
C GLU A 97 21.65 13.10 18.81
N TRP A 98 21.66 11.99 18.06
CA TRP A 98 22.50 11.83 16.85
C TRP A 98 21.74 12.03 15.53
N MET A 99 20.41 12.16 15.59
CA MET A 99 19.55 12.18 14.40
C MET A 99 19.79 13.38 13.45
N PRO A 100 20.09 14.61 13.93
CA PRO A 100 20.41 15.74 13.05
C PRO A 100 21.68 15.50 12.23
N ASP A 101 22.71 14.92 12.85
CA ASP A 101 23.99 14.62 12.20
C ASP A 101 23.84 13.48 11.19
N VAL A 102 23.13 12.42 11.55
CA VAL A 102 22.79 11.31 10.63
C VAL A 102 21.99 11.83 9.44
N CYS A 103 20.90 12.58 9.69
CA CYS A 103 20.07 13.14 8.63
C CYS A 103 20.84 14.18 7.78
N GLY A 104 21.87 14.82 8.32
CA GLY A 104 22.69 15.80 7.60
C GLY A 104 23.81 15.18 6.74
N GLN A 105 24.27 13.97 7.07
CA GLN A 105 25.42 13.32 6.43
C GLN A 105 25.08 12.51 5.17
N HIS A 106 23.80 12.18 4.96
CA HIS A 106 23.37 11.41 3.80
C HIS A 106 23.21 12.27 2.54
N GLU A 107 23.47 11.66 1.38
CA GLU A 107 23.19 12.27 0.09
C GLU A 107 21.67 12.27 -0.17
N TRP A 108 21.07 13.46 -0.13
CA TRP A 108 19.65 13.68 -0.38
C TRP A 108 19.41 14.04 -1.83
N LYS A 109 18.72 13.17 -2.56
CA LYS A 109 18.31 13.45 -3.94
C LYS A 109 17.01 14.26 -3.95
N THR A 110 16.96 15.32 -4.74
CA THR A 110 15.74 16.12 -4.90
C THR A 110 14.68 15.34 -5.66
N LEU A 111 13.48 15.27 -5.08
CA LEU A 111 12.27 14.75 -5.73
C LEU A 111 11.33 15.85 -6.18
N VAL A 112 11.28 16.94 -5.41
CA VAL A 112 10.52 18.15 -5.72
C VAL A 112 11.43 19.33 -5.41
N SER A 113 11.86 20.04 -6.45
CA SER A 113 12.57 21.31 -6.32
C SER A 113 11.77 22.34 -5.52
N SER A 114 12.42 23.40 -5.04
CA SER A 114 11.75 24.43 -4.25
C SER A 114 10.60 25.06 -5.03
N VAL A 115 9.39 24.99 -4.48
CA VAL A 115 8.17 25.52 -5.07
C VAL A 115 7.35 26.27 -4.03
N GLU A 116 6.62 27.29 -4.46
CA GLU A 116 5.67 28.02 -3.60
C GLU A 116 4.42 27.18 -3.34
N LEU A 117 3.89 27.31 -2.13
CA LEU A 117 2.59 26.75 -1.76
C LEU A 117 1.54 27.85 -1.70
N ASN A 118 0.28 27.43 -1.74
CA ASN A 118 -0.88 28.29 -1.58
C ASN A 118 -1.49 28.15 -0.18
N PRO A 119 -2.23 29.17 0.28
CA PRO A 119 -2.98 29.11 1.52
C PRO A 119 -3.98 27.94 1.60
N GLY A 120 -4.28 27.53 2.82
CA GLY A 120 -5.13 26.39 3.16
C GLY A 120 -6.63 26.50 2.91
N TYR A 121 -7.08 27.26 1.90
CA TYR A 121 -8.49 27.32 1.50
C TYR A 121 -8.88 26.10 0.65
N PRO A 122 -10.16 25.67 0.66
CA PRO A 122 -10.60 24.47 -0.06
C PRO A 122 -10.16 24.42 -1.54
N GLU A 123 -10.14 25.57 -2.21
CA GLU A 123 -9.82 25.69 -3.64
C GLU A 123 -8.32 25.69 -3.94
N THR A 124 -7.47 25.98 -2.94
CA THR A 124 -6.03 26.23 -3.15
C THR A 124 -5.12 25.31 -2.34
N ARG A 125 -5.64 24.62 -1.33
CA ARG A 125 -4.83 23.84 -0.37
C ARG A 125 -4.11 22.63 -0.94
N MET A 126 -4.60 22.07 -2.06
CA MET A 126 -4.09 20.81 -2.61
C MET A 126 -2.99 21.05 -3.65
N HIS A 127 -1.82 20.46 -3.40
CA HIS A 127 -0.68 20.53 -4.30
C HIS A 127 -0.26 19.11 -4.67
N HIS A 128 -0.03 18.87 -5.97
CA HIS A 128 0.35 17.56 -6.48
C HIS A 128 1.63 17.72 -7.30
N PHE A 129 2.63 16.92 -6.98
CA PHE A 129 3.94 16.93 -7.62
C PHE A 129 4.26 15.56 -8.19
N THR A 130 4.77 15.52 -9.41
CA THR A 130 5.44 14.34 -9.95
C THR A 130 6.88 14.36 -9.45
N ALA A 131 7.39 13.21 -9.00
CA ALA A 131 8.77 13.13 -8.55
C ALA A 131 9.75 13.27 -9.73
N GLU A 132 10.77 14.12 -9.56
CA GLU A 132 11.84 14.31 -10.55
C GLU A 132 12.61 13.00 -10.82
N ASP A 133 12.78 12.17 -9.79
CA ASP A 133 13.30 10.80 -9.90
C ASP A 133 12.23 9.80 -9.45
N HIS A 134 11.79 8.97 -10.39
CA HIS A 134 10.77 7.95 -10.20
C HIS A 134 11.30 6.51 -10.38
N SER A 135 12.59 6.33 -10.63
CA SER A 135 13.21 5.01 -10.84
C SER A 135 14.09 4.56 -9.68
N THR A 136 14.74 5.49 -8.98
CA THR A 136 15.55 5.12 -7.82
C THR A 136 14.65 4.78 -6.62
N PRO A 137 14.83 3.63 -5.96
CA PRO A 137 14.08 3.35 -4.74
C PRO A 137 14.73 3.97 -3.50
N PHE A 138 13.91 4.51 -2.62
CA PHE A 138 14.31 5.20 -1.40
C PHE A 138 13.68 4.58 -0.15
N THR A 139 14.26 4.85 1.03
CA THR A 139 13.70 4.44 2.33
C THR A 139 13.18 5.62 3.15
N HIS A 140 13.66 6.83 2.86
CA HIS A 140 13.33 8.04 3.62
C HIS A 140 13.03 9.21 2.68
N ILE A 141 12.17 10.12 3.13
CA ILE A 141 11.99 11.44 2.55
C ILE A 141 12.31 12.53 3.57
N ARG A 142 12.82 13.67 3.09
CA ARG A 142 12.97 14.91 3.85
C ARG A 142 12.09 15.99 3.23
N ILE A 143 11.27 16.61 4.07
CA ILE A 143 10.44 17.75 3.71
C ILE A 143 11.10 19.00 4.26
N ASN A 144 11.23 20.04 3.45
CA ASN A 144 11.81 21.33 3.84
C ASN A 144 10.75 22.43 3.69
N TYR A 145 10.51 23.23 4.73
CA TYR A 145 9.65 24.41 4.71
C TYR A 145 10.47 25.68 4.65
N PHE A 146 10.20 26.54 3.67
CA PHE A 146 10.94 27.78 3.48
C PHE A 146 10.14 29.01 3.92
N PRO A 147 10.52 29.72 5.00
CA PRO A 147 11.48 29.30 6.06
C PRO A 147 10.84 28.46 7.18
N ASP A 148 9.52 28.57 7.36
CA ASP A 148 8.72 27.96 8.42
C ASP A 148 7.23 28.03 8.06
N GLY A 149 6.36 27.47 8.89
CA GLY A 149 4.90 27.51 8.72
C GLY A 149 4.27 26.15 8.98
N GLY A 150 3.12 25.90 8.36
CA GLY A 150 2.43 24.62 8.51
C GLY A 150 1.88 23.99 7.23
N VAL A 151 1.72 22.66 7.32
CA VAL A 151 1.08 21.79 6.32
C VAL A 151 0.29 20.74 7.08
N ALA A 152 -0.89 20.41 6.58
CA ALA A 152 -1.80 19.49 7.22
C ALA A 152 -1.49 18.02 6.93
N ARG A 153 -1.25 17.67 5.67
CA ARG A 153 -0.94 16.28 5.26
C ARG A 153 0.13 16.23 4.19
N ILE A 154 0.80 15.08 4.17
CA ILE A 154 1.57 14.64 3.02
C ILE A 154 1.19 13.21 2.64
N LYS A 155 1.08 12.92 1.34
CA LYS A 155 0.98 11.56 0.82
C LYS A 155 2.06 11.34 -0.20
N VAL A 156 2.74 10.21 -0.09
CA VAL A 156 3.77 9.77 -1.02
C VAL A 156 3.23 8.57 -1.77
N TYR A 157 3.14 8.68 -3.09
CA TYR A 157 2.64 7.64 -3.98
C TYR A 157 3.82 7.01 -4.72
N GLY A 158 3.84 5.69 -4.78
CA GLY A 158 4.97 4.96 -5.33
C GLY A 158 4.76 3.44 -5.31
N SER A 159 5.79 2.72 -5.75
CA SER A 159 5.79 1.26 -5.81
C SER A 159 6.85 0.71 -4.86
N VAL A 160 6.46 -0.29 -4.07
CA VAL A 160 7.41 -1.01 -3.21
C VAL A 160 8.43 -1.71 -4.09
N SER A 161 9.72 -1.55 -3.78
CA SER A 161 10.84 -2.14 -4.51
C SER A 161 11.64 -3.02 -3.56
N VAL A 162 11.47 -4.33 -3.75
CA VAL A 162 12.08 -5.36 -2.91
C VAL A 162 13.20 -6.03 -3.66
N ASP A 163 14.38 -6.01 -3.08
CA ASP A 163 15.47 -6.91 -3.45
C ASP A 163 15.41 -8.11 -2.49
N PHE A 164 14.93 -9.26 -2.94
CA PHE A 164 14.76 -10.42 -2.06
C PHE A 164 16.09 -10.91 -1.47
N THR A 165 17.20 -10.74 -2.19
CA THR A 165 18.53 -11.14 -1.68
C THR A 165 18.95 -10.23 -0.54
N ARG A 166 18.78 -8.91 -0.68
CA ARG A 166 19.17 -7.94 0.34
C ARG A 166 18.15 -7.81 1.47
N ASP A 167 16.89 -7.57 1.12
CA ASP A 167 15.84 -7.10 2.03
C ASP A 167 15.11 -8.24 2.75
N VAL A 168 15.14 -9.45 2.21
CA VAL A 168 14.42 -10.60 2.78
C VAL A 168 15.40 -11.65 3.29
N PHE A 169 16.26 -12.20 2.43
CA PHE A 169 17.17 -13.27 2.81
C PHE A 169 18.47 -12.77 3.46
N GLY A 170 18.95 -11.60 3.06
CA GLY A 170 20.20 -11.00 3.57
C GLY A 170 20.11 -10.50 5.01
N ILE A 171 18.90 -10.29 5.53
CA ILE A 171 18.65 -9.90 6.92
C ILE A 171 18.48 -11.09 7.86
N LEU A 172 18.33 -12.31 7.33
CA LEU A 172 18.20 -13.52 8.14
C LEU A 172 19.53 -13.86 8.80
N LYS A 173 19.48 -14.27 10.06
CA LYS A 173 20.67 -14.85 10.71
C LYS A 173 20.91 -16.24 10.11
N ALA A 174 22.17 -16.65 9.96
CA ALA A 174 22.53 -17.95 9.40
C ALA A 174 21.88 -19.17 10.12
N SER A 175 21.44 -19.00 11.37
CA SER A 175 20.74 -20.02 12.16
C SER A 175 19.22 -20.01 12.01
N GLU A 176 18.64 -18.99 11.37
CA GLU A 176 17.20 -18.84 11.22
C GLU A 176 16.71 -19.64 10.00
N PRO A 177 15.60 -20.38 10.12
CA PRO A 177 15.01 -21.04 8.97
C PRO A 177 14.53 -19.98 7.96
N VAL A 178 14.54 -20.34 6.68
CA VAL A 178 13.95 -19.50 5.64
C VAL A 178 12.46 -19.32 5.97
N PRO A 179 11.98 -18.07 6.13
CA PRO A 179 10.58 -17.84 6.48
C PRO A 179 9.69 -18.17 5.30
N VAL A 180 8.49 -18.68 5.61
CA VAL A 180 7.40 -18.75 4.64
C VAL A 180 6.87 -17.33 4.44
N LEU A 181 6.93 -16.84 3.19
CA LEU A 181 6.65 -15.45 2.84
C LEU A 181 5.21 -15.32 2.34
N ASP A 182 4.47 -14.29 2.76
CA ASP A 182 3.22 -13.92 2.06
C ASP A 182 3.56 -13.17 0.77
N LEU A 183 3.66 -13.90 -0.33
CA LEU A 183 3.98 -13.38 -1.67
C LEU A 183 2.93 -12.41 -2.19
N ALA A 184 1.69 -12.41 -1.67
CA ALA A 184 0.70 -11.40 -2.02
C ALA A 184 0.88 -10.10 -1.24
N SER A 185 1.65 -10.11 -0.16
CA SER A 185 1.85 -8.94 0.71
C SER A 185 2.34 -7.73 -0.06
N MET A 186 1.71 -6.57 0.19
CA MET A 186 2.21 -5.31 -0.37
C MET A 186 3.61 -4.96 0.13
N ALA A 187 4.01 -5.48 1.30
CA ALA A 187 5.36 -5.34 1.84
C ALA A 187 6.42 -6.00 0.95
N LEU A 188 6.03 -7.06 0.24
CA LEU A 188 6.89 -7.80 -0.68
C LEU A 188 6.72 -7.36 -2.13
N GLY A 189 5.99 -6.27 -2.40
CA GLY A 189 5.73 -5.78 -3.75
C GLY A 189 4.44 -6.31 -4.40
N GLY A 190 3.56 -6.99 -3.64
CA GLY A 190 2.25 -7.40 -4.15
C GLY A 190 1.38 -6.21 -4.58
N ARG A 191 0.68 -6.34 -5.72
CA ARG A 191 -0.13 -5.25 -6.31
C ARG A 191 -1.54 -5.71 -6.69
N GLY A 192 -2.54 -4.89 -6.40
CA GLY A 192 -3.89 -5.08 -6.96
C GLY A 192 -4.00 -4.40 -8.33
N LEU A 193 -4.20 -5.18 -9.40
CA LEU A 193 -4.13 -4.69 -10.78
C LEU A 193 -5.51 -4.32 -11.34
N ALA A 194 -6.48 -5.22 -11.20
CA ALA A 194 -7.78 -5.09 -11.85
C ALA A 194 -8.87 -5.76 -11.01
N CYS A 195 -10.12 -5.38 -11.24
CA CYS A 195 -11.28 -6.10 -10.74
C CYS A 195 -12.55 -5.74 -11.50
N SER A 196 -13.58 -6.58 -11.40
CA SER A 196 -14.89 -6.39 -12.02
C SER A 196 -15.67 -5.23 -11.40
N ASN A 197 -15.58 -5.06 -10.07
CA ASN A 197 -16.40 -4.11 -9.31
C ASN A 197 -15.64 -3.59 -8.09
N LYS A 198 -15.87 -2.31 -7.72
CA LYS A 198 -15.24 -1.62 -6.57
C LYS A 198 -16.29 -0.78 -5.85
N HIS A 199 -17.34 -1.39 -5.32
CA HIS A 199 -18.43 -0.65 -4.69
C HIS A 199 -17.94 0.03 -3.40
N PHE A 200 -17.29 -0.73 -2.52
CA PHE A 200 -16.55 -0.21 -1.38
C PHE A 200 -15.17 -0.84 -1.28
N GLY A 201 -14.19 -0.06 -0.83
CA GLY A 201 -12.80 -0.50 -0.78
C GLY A 201 -12.23 -0.83 -2.17
N VAL A 202 -11.02 -1.40 -2.20
CA VAL A 202 -10.28 -1.68 -3.43
C VAL A 202 -9.43 -2.94 -3.29
N PRO A 203 -9.16 -3.70 -4.38
CA PRO A 203 -8.38 -4.94 -4.32
C PRO A 203 -7.02 -4.83 -3.63
N ARG A 204 -6.32 -3.70 -3.75
CA ARG A 204 -5.04 -3.47 -3.06
C ARG A 204 -5.15 -3.56 -1.53
N ASN A 205 -6.35 -3.39 -0.96
CA ASN A 205 -6.57 -3.53 0.48
C ASN A 205 -6.39 -4.98 0.94
N LEU A 206 -6.63 -5.96 0.06
CA LEU A 206 -6.46 -7.38 0.37
C LEU A 206 -5.01 -7.72 0.76
N LEU A 207 -4.06 -6.91 0.28
CA LEU A 207 -2.62 -7.10 0.41
C LEU A 207 -2.02 -6.36 1.63
N LYS A 208 -2.82 -5.55 2.33
CA LYS A 208 -2.38 -4.76 3.48
C LYS A 208 -2.06 -5.66 4.68
N PRO A 209 -1.18 -5.24 5.60
CA PRO A 209 -0.93 -5.96 6.85
C PRO A 209 -2.18 -6.05 7.74
N GLY A 210 -2.13 -6.95 8.72
CA GLY A 210 -3.22 -7.21 9.66
C GLY A 210 -4.46 -7.81 9.01
N ARG A 211 -5.61 -7.70 9.69
CA ARG A 211 -6.91 -8.26 9.28
C ARG A 211 -7.92 -7.23 8.77
N GLY A 212 -7.56 -5.95 8.71
CA GLY A 212 -8.48 -4.85 8.40
C GLY A 212 -8.96 -4.11 9.65
N LEU A 213 -9.14 -2.79 9.52
CA LEU A 213 -9.70 -1.95 10.59
C LEU A 213 -11.23 -2.02 10.66
N ASP A 214 -11.86 -2.07 9.49
CA ASP A 214 -13.30 -2.16 9.27
C ASP A 214 -13.56 -2.73 7.86
N MET A 215 -14.81 -2.71 7.39
CA MET A 215 -15.18 -3.19 6.05
C MET A 215 -14.61 -2.32 4.91
N GLY A 216 -14.43 -1.01 5.13
CA GLY A 216 -13.86 -0.09 4.14
C GLY A 216 -12.38 -0.36 3.87
N ASP A 217 -11.70 -0.99 4.83
CA ASP A 217 -10.33 -1.48 4.68
C ASP A 217 -10.24 -2.87 4.02
N GLY A 218 -11.30 -3.36 3.38
CA GLY A 218 -11.32 -4.57 2.54
C GLY A 218 -11.57 -4.27 1.05
N TRP A 219 -12.06 -5.27 0.31
CA TRP A 219 -12.64 -5.11 -1.03
C TRP A 219 -14.06 -5.66 -1.02
N GLU A 220 -15.04 -4.85 -1.43
CA GLU A 220 -16.45 -5.20 -1.48
C GLU A 220 -17.08 -4.79 -2.81
N THR A 221 -17.92 -5.69 -3.33
CA THR A 221 -18.65 -5.49 -4.57
C THR A 221 -20.13 -5.20 -4.35
N ALA A 222 -20.74 -4.53 -5.32
CA ALA A 222 -22.18 -4.27 -5.29
C ALA A 222 -22.95 -5.59 -5.44
N ARG A 223 -24.11 -5.68 -4.77
CA ARG A 223 -25.02 -6.81 -4.97
C ARG A 223 -25.40 -6.91 -6.45
N HIS A 224 -25.30 -8.09 -7.04
CA HIS A 224 -25.65 -8.26 -8.45
C HIS A 224 -27.16 -8.03 -8.69
N MET A 225 -27.48 -7.20 -9.67
CA MET A 225 -28.87 -6.91 -10.06
C MET A 225 -29.57 -8.10 -10.73
N LYS A 226 -28.82 -9.08 -11.23
CA LYS A 226 -29.34 -10.28 -11.90
C LYS A 226 -29.58 -11.45 -10.94
N ARG A 227 -29.48 -11.24 -9.63
CA ARG A 227 -29.71 -12.30 -8.65
C ARG A 227 -31.13 -12.86 -8.80
N PRO A 228 -31.29 -14.20 -8.78
CA PRO A 228 -32.62 -14.79 -8.88
C PRO A 228 -33.44 -14.45 -7.62
N PRO A 229 -34.77 -14.35 -7.73
CA PRO A 229 -35.64 -14.12 -6.58
C PRO A 229 -35.61 -15.27 -5.57
N ILE A 230 -35.24 -16.47 -6.02
CA ILE A 230 -35.07 -17.66 -5.19
C ILE A 230 -33.69 -18.25 -5.49
N ILE A 231 -32.83 -18.28 -4.47
CA ILE A 231 -31.50 -18.87 -4.56
C ILE A 231 -31.63 -20.39 -4.52
N LYS A 232 -30.98 -21.07 -5.47
CA LYS A 232 -30.83 -22.52 -5.49
C LYS A 232 -29.40 -22.89 -5.09
N THR A 233 -29.24 -24.08 -4.55
CA THR A 233 -27.94 -24.68 -4.26
C THR A 233 -27.74 -25.91 -5.13
N ASN A 234 -26.51 -26.12 -5.60
CA ASN A 234 -26.13 -27.35 -6.27
C ASN A 234 -26.18 -28.51 -5.25
N PRO A 235 -26.93 -29.60 -5.49
CA PRO A 235 -27.06 -30.70 -4.54
C PRO A 235 -25.76 -31.46 -4.25
N GLU A 236 -24.82 -31.50 -5.19
CA GLU A 236 -23.56 -32.23 -5.06
C GLU A 236 -22.52 -31.44 -4.25
N THR A 237 -22.45 -30.12 -4.48
CA THR A 237 -21.44 -29.26 -3.84
C THR A 237 -21.97 -28.50 -2.63
N GLY A 238 -23.30 -28.34 -2.50
CA GLY A 238 -23.94 -27.50 -1.48
C GLY A 238 -23.71 -25.99 -1.65
N LEU A 239 -23.08 -25.58 -2.75
CA LEU A 239 -22.80 -24.17 -3.07
C LEU A 239 -23.99 -23.53 -3.77
N VAL A 240 -24.07 -22.20 -3.73
CA VAL A 240 -25.06 -21.46 -4.51
C VAL A 240 -24.87 -21.71 -6.01
N ASP A 241 -25.92 -22.19 -6.66
CA ASP A 241 -25.95 -22.47 -8.10
C ASP A 241 -26.14 -21.15 -8.86
N THR A 242 -25.02 -20.56 -9.28
CA THR A 242 -24.97 -19.26 -9.94
C THR A 242 -23.74 -19.15 -10.83
N ASP A 243 -23.92 -18.45 -11.96
CA ASP A 243 -22.88 -17.97 -12.87
C ASP A 243 -22.44 -16.52 -12.54
N LEU A 244 -23.12 -15.86 -11.61
CA LEU A 244 -22.77 -14.53 -11.13
C LEU A 244 -21.50 -14.63 -10.27
N GLY A 245 -20.60 -13.69 -10.47
CA GLY A 245 -19.35 -13.63 -9.72
C GLY A 245 -18.65 -12.31 -9.97
N ASP A 246 -17.91 -11.88 -8.97
CA ASP A 246 -16.96 -10.78 -9.08
C ASP A 246 -15.54 -11.29 -8.95
N TRP A 247 -14.59 -10.57 -9.53
CA TRP A 247 -13.19 -10.98 -9.52
C TRP A 247 -12.25 -9.81 -9.30
N CYS A 248 -11.10 -10.08 -8.69
CA CYS A 248 -9.96 -9.19 -8.71
C CYS A 248 -8.67 -9.93 -9.05
N ILE A 249 -7.70 -9.20 -9.59
CA ILE A 249 -6.40 -9.74 -9.98
C ILE A 249 -5.32 -9.07 -9.14
N LEU A 250 -4.50 -9.92 -8.53
CA LEU A 250 -3.41 -9.54 -7.67
C LEU A 250 -2.11 -10.08 -8.29
N GLN A 251 -1.12 -9.22 -8.45
CA GLN A 251 0.25 -9.62 -8.75
C GLN A 251 0.96 -9.96 -7.45
N LEU A 252 1.70 -11.07 -7.45
CA LEU A 252 2.59 -11.44 -6.35
C LEU A 252 3.87 -10.60 -6.39
N GLY A 253 4.49 -10.39 -5.23
CA GLY A 253 5.75 -9.66 -5.09
C GLY A 253 6.92 -10.31 -5.82
N THR A 254 6.85 -11.62 -6.06
CA THR A 254 7.79 -12.36 -6.89
C THR A 254 7.11 -13.57 -7.54
N ILE A 255 7.79 -14.21 -8.48
CA ILE A 255 7.34 -15.43 -9.14
C ILE A 255 7.64 -16.62 -8.23
N THR A 256 6.68 -17.52 -8.07
CA THR A 256 6.86 -18.79 -7.35
C THR A 256 6.46 -19.98 -8.21
N ALA A 257 7.03 -21.16 -7.92
CA ALA A 257 6.60 -22.43 -8.52
C ALA A 257 5.48 -23.11 -7.71
N GLN A 258 5.28 -22.71 -6.46
CA GLN A 258 4.37 -23.40 -5.53
C GLN A 258 3.78 -22.42 -4.53
N VAL A 259 2.54 -22.70 -4.13
CA VAL A 259 1.86 -22.06 -2.99
C VAL A 259 1.61 -23.16 -1.98
N GLU A 260 2.24 -23.06 -0.82
CA GLU A 260 2.10 -24.02 0.28
C GLU A 260 0.81 -23.77 1.04
N LYS A 261 0.44 -22.49 1.20
CA LYS A 261 -0.74 -22.09 1.98
C LYS A 261 -1.41 -20.86 1.39
N LEU A 262 -2.74 -20.87 1.34
CA LEU A 262 -3.56 -19.74 0.96
C LEU A 262 -4.47 -19.38 2.14
N GLU A 263 -4.50 -18.11 2.53
CA GLU A 263 -5.46 -17.63 3.53
C GLU A 263 -6.43 -16.63 2.92
N VAL A 264 -7.69 -16.78 3.27
CA VAL A 264 -8.77 -15.85 2.90
C VAL A 264 -9.41 -15.37 4.19
N ASP A 265 -9.40 -14.07 4.41
CA ASP A 265 -9.98 -13.45 5.60
C ASP A 265 -11.22 -12.65 5.23
N THR A 266 -12.34 -12.96 5.84
CA THR A 266 -13.61 -12.21 5.73
C THR A 266 -13.84 -11.28 6.92
N CYS A 267 -12.78 -10.89 7.64
CA CYS A 267 -12.87 -10.00 8.79
C CYS A 267 -13.76 -8.78 8.51
N HIS A 268 -14.63 -8.44 9.46
CA HIS A 268 -15.65 -7.38 9.38
C HIS A 268 -16.83 -7.63 8.41
N PHE A 269 -16.70 -8.54 7.43
CA PHE A 269 -17.78 -8.93 6.52
C PHE A 269 -18.67 -9.99 7.18
N LYS A 270 -19.61 -9.55 8.01
CA LYS A 270 -20.47 -10.42 8.84
C LYS A 270 -21.76 -10.85 8.13
N GLY A 271 -22.33 -9.96 7.32
CA GLY A 271 -23.60 -10.21 6.61
C GLY A 271 -23.48 -10.18 5.08
N ASN A 272 -22.35 -9.73 4.56
CA ASN A 272 -22.08 -9.49 3.15
C ASN A 272 -20.73 -10.10 2.71
N TYR A 273 -20.23 -11.10 3.45
CA TYR A 273 -19.17 -11.96 2.91
C TYR A 273 -19.74 -12.76 1.72
N PRO A 274 -18.93 -13.05 0.69
CA PRO A 274 -19.37 -13.89 -0.41
C PRO A 274 -19.66 -15.31 0.07
N GLU A 275 -20.60 -15.98 -0.58
CA GLU A 275 -20.97 -17.35 -0.18
C GLU A 275 -19.82 -18.33 -0.45
N SER A 276 -19.13 -18.16 -1.56
CA SER A 276 -17.99 -18.98 -1.93
C SER A 276 -16.91 -18.18 -2.68
N ILE A 277 -15.72 -18.76 -2.74
CA ILE A 277 -14.53 -18.21 -3.40
C ILE A 277 -13.88 -19.27 -4.28
N MET A 278 -13.27 -18.86 -5.39
CA MET A 278 -12.35 -19.66 -6.18
C MET A 278 -11.12 -18.81 -6.45
N VAL A 279 -9.92 -19.36 -6.23
CA VAL A 279 -8.67 -18.65 -6.55
C VAL A 279 -7.99 -19.38 -7.69
N GLU A 280 -7.59 -18.63 -8.71
CA GLU A 280 -6.82 -19.14 -9.82
C GLU A 280 -5.40 -18.60 -9.76
N GLY A 281 -4.43 -19.45 -10.05
CA GLY A 281 -3.03 -19.06 -10.25
C GLY A 281 -2.73 -18.90 -11.73
N GLY A 282 -1.77 -18.04 -12.06
CA GLY A 282 -1.27 -17.92 -13.42
C GLY A 282 0.08 -17.22 -13.46
N CYS A 283 0.83 -17.50 -14.51
CA CYS A 283 2.05 -16.75 -14.82
C CYS A 283 1.84 -15.96 -16.11
N ALA A 284 2.03 -14.65 -16.01
CA ALA A 284 2.18 -13.82 -17.20
C ALA A 284 3.48 -14.24 -17.90
N ARG A 285 3.36 -14.90 -19.05
CA ARG A 285 4.47 -15.10 -19.98
C ARG A 285 4.41 -14.00 -21.01
N ASN A 286 5.39 -13.11 -21.01
CA ASN A 286 5.56 -12.24 -22.15
C ASN A 286 6.25 -13.06 -23.25
N MET A 287 5.48 -13.57 -24.23
CA MET A 287 6.06 -14.31 -25.37
C MET A 287 6.86 -13.39 -26.32
N ASN A 288 6.79 -12.06 -26.13
CA ASN A 288 7.49 -11.07 -26.94
C ASN A 288 8.49 -10.21 -26.13
N ALA A 289 8.67 -10.44 -24.83
CA ALA A 289 9.81 -9.85 -24.13
C ALA A 289 11.03 -10.70 -24.47
N GLU A 290 11.84 -10.21 -25.43
CA GLU A 290 13.27 -10.39 -25.26
C GLU A 290 13.61 -9.96 -23.83
N VAL A 291 14.49 -10.71 -23.17
CA VAL A 291 15.01 -10.37 -21.84
C VAL A 291 15.71 -9.01 -21.99
N HIS A 292 14.97 -7.93 -21.76
CA HIS A 292 15.48 -6.59 -21.87
C HIS A 292 16.11 -6.19 -20.54
N ASP A 293 17.39 -5.84 -20.68
CA ASP A 293 18.30 -5.27 -19.70
C ASP A 293 17.60 -4.18 -18.85
N GLU A 294 17.92 -4.15 -17.56
CA GLU A 294 17.29 -3.40 -16.45
C GLU A 294 17.36 -1.85 -16.57
N LYS A 295 17.16 -1.27 -17.75
CA LYS A 295 17.44 0.15 -18.01
C LYS A 295 16.33 0.97 -18.65
N ASN A 296 15.19 0.38 -19.01
CA ASN A 296 14.07 1.12 -19.60
C ASN A 296 12.76 0.81 -18.84
N ASP A 297 12.53 1.51 -17.74
CA ASP A 297 11.25 1.53 -17.00
C ASP A 297 10.17 2.37 -17.75
N GLU A 298 9.99 2.14 -19.05
CA GLU A 298 8.81 2.62 -19.81
C GLU A 298 7.77 1.50 -20.05
N ASP A 299 8.08 0.26 -19.67
CA ASP A 299 7.21 -0.90 -19.89
C ASP A 299 6.22 -1.11 -18.74
N ASP A 300 5.29 -0.17 -18.56
CA ASP A 300 4.01 -0.49 -17.93
C ASP A 300 3.21 -1.38 -18.88
N VAL A 301 3.55 -2.68 -18.93
CA VAL A 301 2.73 -3.67 -19.63
C VAL A 301 1.33 -3.61 -19.02
N LYS A 302 0.36 -3.11 -19.78
CA LYS A 302 -1.01 -3.02 -19.30
C LYS A 302 -1.49 -4.44 -19.03
N PHE A 303 -2.24 -4.63 -17.94
CA PHE A 303 -2.78 -5.94 -17.60
C PHE A 303 -3.54 -6.58 -18.78
N GLU A 304 -4.23 -5.77 -19.59
CA GLU A 304 -4.96 -6.19 -20.79
C GLU A 304 -4.07 -6.85 -21.85
N ASP A 305 -2.77 -6.56 -21.83
CA ASP A 305 -1.77 -7.11 -22.75
C ASP A 305 -1.12 -8.39 -22.19
N LEU A 306 -1.38 -8.76 -20.92
CA LEU A 306 -0.82 -9.96 -20.30
C LEU A 306 -1.58 -11.21 -20.73
N ASN A 307 -0.90 -12.09 -21.48
CA ASN A 307 -1.41 -13.42 -21.76
C ASN A 307 -1.13 -14.36 -20.58
N ILE A 308 -2.11 -14.52 -19.69
CA ILE A 308 -2.02 -15.40 -18.51
C ILE A 308 -2.85 -16.65 -18.74
N LYS A 309 -2.18 -17.81 -18.70
CA LYS A 309 -2.86 -19.11 -18.61
C LYS A 309 -3.24 -19.38 -17.15
N TRP A 310 -4.53 -19.24 -16.84
CA TRP A 310 -5.07 -19.50 -15.51
C TRP A 310 -5.28 -20.99 -15.25
N PHE A 311 -5.04 -21.41 -14.01
CA PHE A 311 -5.40 -22.73 -13.50
C PHE A 311 -6.09 -22.55 -12.13
N PRO A 312 -7.01 -23.45 -11.74
CA PRO A 312 -7.63 -23.37 -10.41
C PRO A 312 -6.57 -23.67 -9.35
N LEU A 313 -6.16 -22.68 -8.57
CA LEU A 313 -5.27 -22.88 -7.42
C LEU A 313 -6.07 -23.39 -6.22
N LEU A 314 -7.23 -22.78 -5.96
CA LEU A 314 -8.23 -23.23 -5.01
C LEU A 314 -9.55 -23.44 -5.75
N ASN A 315 -10.08 -24.66 -5.72
CA ASN A 315 -11.41 -24.97 -6.26
C ASN A 315 -12.50 -24.23 -5.47
N ARG A 316 -13.62 -23.92 -6.14
CA ARG A 316 -14.71 -23.14 -5.55
C ARG A 316 -15.14 -23.74 -4.20
N THR A 317 -14.97 -22.97 -3.13
CA THR A 317 -15.17 -23.42 -1.75
C THR A 317 -15.99 -22.40 -0.95
N LYS A 318 -16.78 -22.90 -0.01
CA LYS A 318 -17.66 -22.11 0.84
C LYS A 318 -16.87 -21.24 1.82
N LEU A 319 -17.27 -19.99 1.97
CA LEU A 319 -16.74 -19.07 2.95
C LEU A 319 -17.68 -18.94 4.17
N GLY A 320 -17.26 -18.15 5.15
CA GLY A 320 -18.11 -17.80 6.29
C GLY A 320 -17.77 -16.39 6.79
N PRO A 321 -18.58 -15.86 7.72
CA PRO A 321 -18.47 -14.50 8.19
C PRO A 321 -17.27 -14.30 9.12
N ASP A 322 -16.60 -13.16 8.99
CA ASP A 322 -15.64 -12.61 9.98
C ASP A 322 -14.56 -13.60 10.47
N LYS A 323 -14.01 -14.39 9.55
CA LYS A 323 -13.04 -15.45 9.89
C LYS A 323 -11.91 -15.56 8.87
N ILE A 324 -10.78 -16.06 9.34
CA ILE A 324 -9.70 -16.55 8.49
C ILE A 324 -10.01 -18.00 8.14
N ILE A 325 -9.87 -18.33 6.85
CA ILE A 325 -9.86 -19.70 6.37
C ILE A 325 -8.52 -19.93 5.70
N SER A 326 -7.83 -21.00 6.12
CA SER A 326 -6.55 -21.41 5.58
C SER A 326 -6.74 -22.69 4.77
N TYR A 327 -6.11 -22.73 3.59
CA TYR A 327 -6.08 -23.86 2.67
C TYR A 327 -4.62 -24.26 2.49
N GLU A 328 -4.31 -25.54 2.65
CA GLU A 328 -2.94 -26.03 2.63
C GLU A 328 -2.73 -27.06 1.52
N LEU A 329 -1.58 -26.99 0.85
CA LEU A 329 -1.24 -27.88 -0.24
C LEU A 329 -1.10 -29.33 0.21
N ASP A 330 -0.51 -29.56 1.39
CA ASP A 330 -0.29 -30.89 1.96
C ASP A 330 -1.60 -31.60 2.39
N ARG A 331 -2.65 -30.82 2.68
CA ARG A 331 -4.02 -31.31 2.92
C ARG A 331 -4.79 -31.60 1.64
N GLY A 332 -4.25 -31.24 0.49
CA GLY A 332 -4.91 -31.38 -0.80
C GLY A 332 -5.98 -30.32 -1.06
N ASP A 333 -5.97 -29.21 -0.33
CA ASP A 333 -6.90 -28.10 -0.56
C ASP A 333 -6.54 -27.28 -1.82
N LEU A 334 -5.24 -27.27 -2.16
CA LEU A 334 -4.67 -26.49 -3.26
C LEU A 334 -4.23 -27.39 -4.42
N ASN A 335 -4.44 -26.93 -5.65
CA ASN A 335 -3.90 -27.59 -6.84
C ASN A 335 -2.55 -27.00 -7.23
N GLN A 336 -1.70 -27.81 -7.84
CA GLN A 336 -0.42 -27.36 -8.37
C GLN A 336 -0.56 -26.76 -9.78
N PRO A 337 0.36 -25.88 -10.19
CA PRO A 337 0.40 -25.38 -11.56
C PRO A 337 0.47 -26.49 -12.60
N PHE A 338 -0.02 -26.22 -13.81
CA PHE A 338 0.13 -27.15 -14.92
C PHE A 338 1.61 -27.31 -15.32
N ALA A 339 1.99 -28.51 -15.77
CA ALA A 339 3.37 -28.79 -16.18
C ALA A 339 3.88 -27.85 -17.29
N ASP A 340 2.98 -27.40 -18.18
CA ASP A 340 3.31 -26.46 -19.26
C ASP A 340 3.27 -24.99 -18.84
N ALA A 341 2.89 -24.69 -17.59
CA ALA A 341 2.88 -23.36 -16.96
C ALA A 341 3.22 -23.47 -15.46
N PRO A 342 4.49 -23.83 -15.10
CA PRO A 342 4.85 -24.29 -13.75
C PRO A 342 5.05 -23.16 -12.73
N TYR A 343 4.76 -21.92 -13.09
CA TYR A 343 5.01 -20.76 -12.25
C TYR A 343 3.72 -19.96 -12.01
N ILE A 344 3.75 -19.15 -10.97
CA ILE A 344 2.67 -18.26 -10.55
C ILE A 344 3.31 -16.89 -10.31
N SER A 345 2.82 -15.88 -11.03
CA SER A 345 3.16 -14.47 -10.79
C SER A 345 1.93 -13.65 -10.42
N HIS A 346 0.74 -14.19 -10.68
CA HIS A 346 -0.54 -13.54 -10.43
C HIS A 346 -1.54 -14.55 -9.86
N ILE A 347 -2.47 -14.04 -9.08
CA ILE A 347 -3.68 -14.75 -8.70
C ILE A 347 -4.92 -13.97 -9.13
N ARG A 348 -5.97 -14.69 -9.53
CA ARG A 348 -7.32 -14.16 -9.72
C ARG A 348 -8.20 -14.69 -8.62
N VAL A 349 -8.73 -13.78 -7.82
CA VAL A 349 -9.66 -14.08 -6.73
C VAL A 349 -11.07 -13.87 -7.25
N ASN A 350 -11.85 -14.94 -7.34
CA ASN A 350 -13.24 -14.91 -7.78
C ASN A 350 -14.15 -15.16 -6.57
N ILE A 351 -15.11 -14.28 -6.33
CA ILE A 351 -16.09 -14.40 -5.25
C ILE A 351 -17.49 -14.59 -5.84
N TYR A 352 -18.33 -15.37 -5.15
CA TYR A 352 -19.63 -15.78 -5.66
C TYR A 352 -20.76 -15.60 -4.63
N PRO A 353 -21.94 -15.13 -5.05
CA PRO A 353 -22.17 -14.38 -6.29
C PRO A 353 -21.51 -13.00 -6.27
N ASP A 354 -21.42 -12.37 -5.09
CA ASP A 354 -20.88 -11.04 -4.81
C ASP A 354 -20.57 -10.96 -3.31
N GLY A 355 -19.96 -9.87 -2.84
CA GLY A 355 -19.73 -9.62 -1.41
C GLY A 355 -18.40 -8.93 -1.14
N GLY A 356 -17.91 -9.06 0.09
CA GLY A 356 -16.61 -8.50 0.48
C GLY A 356 -15.69 -9.46 1.22
N ILE A 357 -14.39 -9.27 0.99
CA ILE A 357 -13.30 -9.96 1.67
C ILE A 357 -12.30 -8.93 2.19
N SER A 358 -11.68 -9.25 3.33
CA SER A 358 -10.73 -8.35 3.98
C SER A 358 -9.31 -8.57 3.48
N ARG A 359 -8.81 -9.82 3.46
CA ARG A 359 -7.43 -10.15 3.10
C ARG A 359 -7.29 -11.43 2.31
N VAL A 360 -6.22 -11.49 1.53
CA VAL A 360 -5.71 -12.71 0.90
C VAL A 360 -4.22 -12.83 1.21
N ARG A 361 -3.77 -14.02 1.62
CA ARG A 361 -2.36 -14.35 1.85
C ARG A 361 -1.96 -15.52 0.97
N VAL A 362 -0.81 -15.43 0.32
CA VAL A 362 -0.30 -16.46 -0.59
C VAL A 362 1.09 -16.82 -0.15
N HIS A 363 1.24 -17.98 0.47
CA HIS A 363 2.47 -18.46 1.11
C HIS A 363 3.21 -19.46 0.24
#